data_AF-A0A4R5VHS5-F1
#
_entry.id   AF-A0A4R5VHS5-F1
#
_cell.length_a   1.000
_cell.length_b   1.000
_cell.length_c   1.000
_cell.angle_alpha   90.00
_cell.angle_beta   90.00
_cell.angle_gamma   90.00
#
_symmetry.space_group_name_H-M   'P 1'
#
loop_
_entity.id
_entity.type
_entity.pdbx_description
1 polymer ?
#
loop_
_entity_poly.entity_id
_entity_poly.type
_entity_poly.pdbx_seq_one_letter_code
_entity_poly.pdbx_strand_id
1 'polypeptide(L)' 'MRFKTLSNEALIDIYLTAYEQKLNDSFLKLLFDEIVERDIYDLLLETSLQS' A
#
# COMPACT_ATOMS: atom_id res chain seq x y z
N MET A 1 -13.35 2.22 -8.85
CA MET A 1 -12.14 2.51 -8.06
C MET A 1 -12.21 1.63 -6.83
N ARG A 2 -11.30 0.66 -6.76
CA ARG A 2 -11.17 -0.25 -5.61
C ARG A 2 -10.71 0.58 -4.41
N PHE A 3 -10.88 0.07 -3.19
CA PHE A 3 -10.35 0.69 -1.96
C PHE A 3 -10.71 2.15 -1.63
N LYS A 4 -11.64 2.83 -2.34
CA LYS A 4 -12.02 4.24 -2.13
C LYS A 4 -12.34 4.65 -0.70
N THR A 5 -12.74 3.69 0.14
CA THR A 5 -13.09 3.89 1.54
C THR A 5 -11.89 3.89 2.47
N LEU A 6 -10.72 3.42 2.03
CA LEU A 6 -9.47 3.43 2.80
C LEU A 6 -8.81 4.80 2.69
N SER A 7 -8.33 5.33 3.81
CA SER A 7 -7.38 6.44 3.82
C SER A 7 -6.05 6.00 3.19
N ASN A 8 -5.23 6.97 2.79
CA ASN A 8 -3.92 6.71 2.19
C ASN A 8 -2.99 5.98 3.17
N GLU A 9 -2.99 6.40 4.43
CA GLU A 9 -2.25 5.76 5.53
C GLU A 9 -2.67 4.29 5.71
N ALA A 10 -3.99 4.03 5.80
CA ALA A 10 -4.48 2.67 5.96
C ALA A 10 -4.14 1.77 4.77
N LEU A 11 -4.18 2.30 3.54
CA LEU A 11 -3.78 1.55 2.35
C LEU A 11 -2.29 1.18 2.39
N ILE A 12 -1.43 2.11 2.81
CA ILE A 12 0.01 1.91 2.95
C ILE A 12 0.32 0.89 4.06
N ASP A 13 -0.31 1.02 5.22
CA ASP A 13 -0.14 0.08 6.34
C ASP A 13 -0.53 -1.35 5.93
N ILE A 14 -1.63 -1.50 5.20
CA ILE A 14 -2.07 -2.80 4.68
C ILE A 14 -1.04 -3.34 3.68
N TYR A 15 -0.51 -2.51 2.78
CA TYR A 15 0.52 -2.92 1.83
C TYR A 15 1.80 -3.39 2.54
N LEU A 16 2.32 -2.61 3.49
CA LEU A 16 3.51 -2.95 4.25
C LEU A 16 3.32 -4.23 5.06
N THR A 17 2.19 -4.35 5.77
CA THR A 17 1.85 -5.55 6.54
C THR A 17 1.73 -6.79 5.65
N ALA A 18 1.08 -6.66 4.49
CA ALA A 18 0.95 -7.73 3.53
C ALA A 18 2.30 -8.16 2.95
N TYR A 19 3.19 -7.19 2.72
CA TYR A 19 4.54 -7.41 2.20
C TYR A 19 5.40 -8.16 3.24
N GLU A 20 5.39 -7.74 4.50
CA GLU A 20 6.09 -8.41 5.60
C GLU A 20 5.60 -9.85 5.81
N GLN A 21 4.30 -10.06 5.73
CA GLN A 21 3.69 -11.39 5.87
C GLN A 21 3.87 -12.28 4.64
N LYS A 22 4.53 -11.79 3.58
CA LYS A 22 4.72 -12.50 2.30
C LYS A 22 3.40 -13.03 1.74
N LEU A 23 2.36 -12.20 1.82
CA LEU A 23 1.08 -12.51 1.22
C LEU A 23 1.21 -12.61 -0.30
N ASN A 24 0.19 -13.16 -0.95
CA ASN A 24 0.22 -13.43 -2.38
C ASN A 24 0.54 -12.19 -3.23
N ASP A 25 1.46 -12.36 -4.19
CA ASP A 25 1.94 -11.29 -5.09
C ASP A 25 0.82 -10.57 -5.86
N SER A 26 -0.27 -11.27 -6.20
CA SER A 26 -1.42 -10.65 -6.87
C SER A 26 -2.14 -9.66 -5.97
N PHE A 27 -2.21 -9.94 -4.67
CA PHE A 27 -2.79 -9.03 -3.69
C PHE A 27 -1.88 -7.83 -3.44
N LEU A 28 -0.58 -8.05 -3.30
CA LEU A 28 0.42 -6.97 -3.19
C LEU A 28 0.38 -6.05 -4.41
N LYS A 29 0.30 -6.61 -5.61
CA LYS A 29 0.17 -5.85 -6.84
C LYS A 29 -1.09 -4.99 -6.86
N LEU A 30 -2.24 -5.53 -6.42
CA LEU A 30 -3.48 -4.77 -6.37
C LEU A 30 -3.40 -3.55 -5.42
N LEU A 31 -2.73 -3.69 -4.29
CA LEU A 31 -2.51 -2.60 -3.35
C LEU A 31 -1.52 -1.57 -3.91
N PHE A 32 -0.43 -2.05 -4.52
CA PHE A 32 0.57 -1.20 -5.14
C PHE A 32 0.01 -0.37 -6.30
N ASP A 33 -0.78 -1.00 -7.18
CA ASP A 33 -1.43 -0.32 -8.30
C ASP A 33 -2.35 0.82 -7.80
N GLU A 34 -3.06 0.61 -6.70
CA GLU A 34 -3.90 1.65 -6.08
C GLU A 34 -3.06 2.77 -5.42
N ILE A 35 -1.92 2.46 -4.79
CA ILE A 35 -0.98 3.46 -4.25
C ILE A 35 -0.45 4.36 -5.37
N VAL A 36 -0.11 3.78 -6.52
CA VAL A 36 0.32 4.52 -7.72
C VAL A 36 -0.84 5.32 -8.32
N GLU A 37 -2.05 4.75 -8.43
CA GLU A 37 -3.24 5.43 -8.95
C GLU A 37 -3.60 6.68 -8.12
N ARG A 38 -3.32 6.64 -6.80
CA ARG A 38 -3.57 7.74 -5.87
C ARG A 38 -2.44 8.77 -5.76
N ASP A 39 -1.32 8.55 -6.44
CA ASP A 39 -0.13 9.41 -6.38
C ASP A 39 0.41 9.59 -4.94
N ILE A 40 0.46 8.48 -4.18
CA ILE A 40 0.93 8.46 -2.78
C ILE A 40 2.14 7.54 -2.58
N TYR A 41 2.90 7.27 -3.64
CA TYR A 41 4.10 6.44 -3.56
C TYR A 41 5.18 7.06 -2.67
N ASP A 42 5.31 8.39 -2.66
CA ASP A 42 6.24 9.08 -1.77
C ASP A 42 5.91 8.84 -0.29
N LEU A 43 4.60 8.83 0.06
CA LEU A 43 4.15 8.51 1.41
C LEU A 43 4.51 7.08 1.81
N LEU A 44 4.41 6.11 0.87
CA LEU A 44 4.86 4.74 1.11
C LEU A 44 6.37 4.68 1.42
N LEU A 45 7.20 5.42 0.67
CA LEU A 45 8.64 5.48 0.90
C LEU A 45 8.96 6.06 2.28
N GLU A 46 8.32 7.19 2.64
CA GLU A 46 8.49 7.83 3.95
C GLU A 46 8.14 6.89 5.11
N THR A 47 6.98 6.21 5.03
CA THR A 47 6.55 5.27 6.08
C THR A 47 7.48 4.06 6.19
N SER A 48 7.97 3.54 5.06
CA SER A 48 8.87 2.39 5.04
C SER A 48 10.26 2.67 5.63
N LEU A 49 10.71 3.93 5.64
CA LEU A 49 12.00 4.34 6.22
C LEU A 49 11.93 4.53 7.75
N GLN A 50 10.74 4.63 8.31
CA GLN A 50 10.50 4.83 9.75
C GLN A 50 10.26 3.52 10.52
N SER A 51 10.03 2.40 9.82
CA SER A 51 9.79 1.06 10.38
C SER A 51 11.06 0.22 10.38
#